data_AF-A0A7C6DEU9-F1
#
_entry.id   AF-A0A7C6DEU9-F1
#
_cell.length_a   1.000
_cell.length_b   1.000
_cell.length_c   1.000
_cell.angle_alpha   90.00
_cell.angle_beta   90.00
_cell.angle_gamma   90.00
#
_symmetry.space_group_name_H-M   'P 1'
#
loop_
_entity.id
_entity.type
_entity.pdbx_description
1 polymer ?
#
loop_
_entity_poly.entity_id
_entity_poly.type
_entity_poly.pdbx_seq_one_letter_code
_entity_poly.pdbx_strand_id
1 'polypeptide(L)'
;MSQEYVFEFYGTKEDFLSCLDRLSNNYYQSSKIYYINNYIVKFVDNEIHFGVERAGHSGGFWFIPRITELNDRMEFRGKIKYIGPSCNQYTKEKVINKIVVFFVSILLLPFVLFIMLFTFIKGIMERLKKQHKPKLKTTEDRLFDLMENYMGMRQVLSKTD
;
A
#
# COMPACT_ATOMS: atom_id res chain seq x y z
N MET A 1 34.15 -9.96 -27.04
CA MET A 1 35.13 -10.37 -26.00
C MET A 1 35.00 -9.40 -24.84
N SER A 2 34.89 -9.87 -23.59
CA SER A 2 34.80 -8.96 -22.42
C SER A 2 36.18 -8.40 -22.13
N GLN A 3 36.34 -7.08 -22.17
CA GLN A 3 37.59 -6.41 -21.80
C GLN A 3 37.83 -6.55 -20.29
N GLU A 4 39.02 -6.99 -19.91
CA GLU A 4 39.48 -7.03 -18.52
C GLU A 4 40.26 -5.74 -18.23
N TYR A 5 40.05 -5.18 -17.04
CA TYR A 5 40.70 -3.96 -16.58
C TYR A 5 41.52 -4.26 -15.33
N VAL A 6 42.67 -3.60 -15.22
CA VAL A 6 43.60 -3.72 -14.10
C VAL A 6 43.87 -2.33 -13.57
N PHE A 7 43.71 -2.15 -12.26
CA PHE A 7 44.04 -0.92 -11.54
C PHE A 7 44.96 -1.26 -10.38
N GLU A 8 45.86 -0.34 -10.04
CA GLU A 8 46.79 -0.52 -8.94
C GLU A 8 46.59 0.56 -7.88
N PHE A 9 46.68 0.17 -6.61
CA PHE A 9 46.74 1.06 -5.47
C PHE A 9 48.06 0.82 -4.75
N TYR A 10 48.85 1.87 -4.56
CA TYR A 10 50.10 1.79 -3.80
C TYR A 10 49.78 1.85 -2.30
N GLY A 11 50.16 0.81 -1.56
CA GLY A 11 49.82 0.63 -0.14
C GLY A 11 49.19 -0.72 0.17
N THR A 12 48.96 -0.97 1.46
CA THR A 12 48.32 -2.19 1.95
C THR A 12 46.79 -2.07 1.91
N LYS A 13 46.10 -3.16 2.26
CA LYS A 13 44.65 -3.17 2.46
C LYS A 13 44.20 -2.17 3.52
N GLU A 14 44.95 -2.05 4.60
CA GLU A 14 44.69 -1.09 5.68
C GLU A 14 44.80 0.36 5.15
N ASP A 15 45.82 0.65 4.33
CA ASP A 15 45.97 1.96 3.70
C ASP A 15 44.80 2.27 2.76
N PHE A 16 44.35 1.28 1.99
CA PHE A 16 43.20 1.42 1.12
C PHE A 16 41.91 1.70 1.89
N LEU A 17 41.65 0.94 2.96
CA LEU A 17 40.47 1.16 3.82
C LEU A 17 40.50 2.52 4.50
N SER A 18 41.67 2.92 5.04
CA SER A 18 41.89 4.24 5.62
C SER A 18 41.65 5.37 4.60
N CYS A 19 42.07 5.17 3.35
CA CYS A 19 41.80 6.11 2.26
C CYS A 19 40.29 6.24 1.97
N LEU A 20 39.56 5.12 1.92
CA LEU A 20 38.11 5.13 1.74
C LEU A 20 37.38 5.83 2.90
N ASP A 21 37.80 5.57 4.14
CA ASP A 21 37.24 6.23 5.33
C ASP A 21 37.42 7.75 5.26
N ARG A 22 38.60 8.21 4.81
CA ARG A 22 38.90 9.65 4.67
C ARG A 22 38.11 10.33 3.54
N LEU A 23 37.85 9.61 2.45
CA LEU A 23 37.18 10.15 1.26
C LEU A 23 35.65 10.07 1.32
N SER A 24 35.10 9.25 2.20
CA SER A 24 33.66 9.03 2.29
C SER A 24 32.97 10.22 2.97
N ASN A 25 32.02 10.83 2.28
CA ASN A 25 31.25 11.97 2.81
C ASN A 25 30.17 11.53 3.81
N ASN A 26 29.83 10.23 3.86
CA ASN A 26 28.85 9.66 4.78
C ASN A 26 29.18 8.19 5.03
N TYR A 27 29.64 7.89 6.24
CA TYR A 27 29.91 6.52 6.64
C TYR A 27 28.67 5.90 7.30
N TYR A 28 27.87 5.17 6.52
CA TYR A 28 26.86 4.28 7.09
C TYR A 28 27.53 2.95 7.46
N GLN A 29 28.08 2.91 8.67
CA GLN A 29 28.81 1.77 9.26
C GLN A 29 28.01 0.46 9.22
N SER A 30 26.68 0.53 9.22
CA SER A 30 25.80 -0.63 9.20
C SER A 30 25.78 -1.41 7.88
N SER A 31 26.30 -0.85 6.78
CA SER A 31 26.14 -1.43 5.43
C SER A 31 27.42 -1.71 4.65
N LYS A 32 28.62 -1.36 5.15
CA LYS A 32 29.90 -1.43 4.40
C LYS A 32 29.79 -0.81 2.99
N ILE A 33 29.17 0.37 2.91
CA ILE A 33 29.02 1.17 1.68
C ILE A 33 29.68 2.53 1.91
N TYR A 34 30.56 2.93 0.99
CA TYR A 34 31.26 4.20 0.98
C TYR A 34 30.73 5.05 -0.18
N TYR A 35 30.32 6.28 0.11
CA TYR A 35 29.83 7.24 -0.86
C TYR A 35 30.88 8.34 -1.04
N ILE A 36 31.48 8.41 -2.23
CA ILE A 36 32.53 9.37 -2.57
C ILE A 36 32.03 10.20 -3.75
N ASN A 37 31.47 11.37 -3.46
CA ASN A 37 30.76 12.18 -4.45
C ASN A 37 29.70 11.35 -5.20
N ASN A 38 29.83 11.20 -6.53
CA ASN A 38 28.92 10.42 -7.37
C ASN A 38 29.31 8.93 -7.48
N TYR A 39 30.28 8.46 -6.70
CA TYR A 39 30.80 7.10 -6.75
C TYR A 39 30.43 6.31 -5.49
N ILE A 40 30.28 4.99 -5.66
CA ILE A 40 30.00 4.05 -4.57
C ILE A 40 31.07 2.97 -4.56
N VAL A 41 31.61 2.68 -3.38
CA VAL A 41 32.36 1.45 -3.10
C VAL A 41 31.56 0.62 -2.10
N LYS A 42 31.22 -0.62 -2.47
CA LYS A 42 30.39 -1.50 -1.65
C LYS A 42 31.11 -2.81 -1.38
N PHE A 43 31.02 -3.31 -0.16
CA PHE A 43 31.52 -4.63 0.20
C PHE A 43 30.35 -5.60 0.37
N VAL A 44 30.28 -6.64 -0.47
CA VAL A 44 29.24 -7.69 -0.44
C VAL A 44 29.93 -9.05 -0.45
N ASP A 45 29.64 -9.92 0.52
CA ASP A 45 30.14 -11.31 0.52
C ASP A 45 31.66 -11.44 0.28
N ASN A 46 32.45 -10.54 0.90
CA ASN A 46 33.91 -10.39 0.72
C ASN A 46 34.39 -9.92 -0.66
N GLU A 47 33.49 -9.53 -1.57
CA GLU A 47 33.83 -8.83 -2.80
C GLU A 47 33.73 -7.31 -2.63
N ILE A 48 34.63 -6.58 -3.28
CA ILE A 48 34.55 -5.12 -3.39
C ILE A 48 33.92 -4.79 -4.75
N HIS A 49 32.87 -3.98 -4.74
CA HIS A 49 32.20 -3.50 -5.94
C HIS A 49 32.41 -2.00 -6.05
N PHE A 50 32.87 -1.55 -7.22
CA PHE A 50 33.05 -0.13 -7.54
C PHE A 50 32.00 0.30 -8.56
N GLY A 51 31.24 1.34 -8.25
CA GLY A 51 30.11 1.77 -9.07
C GLY A 51 29.87 3.28 -8.99
N VAL A 52 28.87 3.72 -9.75
CA VAL A 52 28.39 5.11 -9.76
C VAL A 52 27.03 5.13 -9.05
N GLU A 53 26.73 6.20 -8.30
CA GLU A 53 25.59 6.27 -7.37
C GLU A 53 24.23 5.91 -7.99
N ARG A 54 24.06 6.17 -9.29
CA ARG A 54 22.82 5.86 -10.02
C ARG A 54 22.66 4.41 -10.48
N ALA A 55 23.63 3.54 -10.23
CA ALA A 55 23.60 2.15 -10.71
C ALA A 55 22.47 1.29 -10.12
N GLY A 56 21.79 1.75 -9.05
CA GLY A 56 20.71 1.00 -8.39
C GLY A 56 19.33 1.13 -9.05
N HIS A 57 18.93 2.33 -9.48
CA HIS A 57 17.53 2.61 -9.88
C HIS A 57 17.27 2.49 -11.39
N SER A 58 18.23 2.88 -12.24
CA SER A 58 18.07 2.88 -13.71
C SER A 58 18.88 1.78 -14.39
N GLY A 59 19.52 0.93 -13.59
CA GLY A 59 20.62 0.08 -14.04
C GLY A 59 21.93 0.86 -14.06
N GLY A 60 23.04 0.15 -14.16
CA GLY A 60 24.36 0.76 -14.22
C GLY A 60 25.46 -0.27 -14.37
N PHE A 61 26.68 0.18 -14.14
CA PHE A 61 27.87 -0.65 -14.30
C PHE A 61 28.59 -0.76 -12.97
N TRP A 62 28.97 -1.99 -12.63
CA TRP A 62 29.84 -2.27 -11.51
C TRP A 62 31.14 -2.86 -12.01
N PHE A 63 32.24 -2.32 -11.55
CA PHE A 63 33.53 -2.97 -11.66
C PHE A 63 33.70 -3.88 -10.44
N ILE A 64 33.85 -5.18 -10.71
CA ILE A 64 34.00 -6.22 -9.68
C ILE A 64 35.39 -6.85 -9.87
N PRO A 65 36.40 -6.35 -9.16
CA PRO A 65 37.75 -6.90 -9.21
C PRO A 65 37.94 -8.12 -8.30
N ARG A 66 38.78 -9.03 -8.78
CA ARG A 66 39.61 -9.86 -7.92
C ARG A 66 40.78 -9.00 -7.44
N ILE A 67 41.08 -9.10 -6.15
CA ILE A 67 42.12 -8.31 -5.50
C ILE A 67 43.30 -9.22 -5.22
N THR A 68 44.49 -8.78 -5.62
CA THR A 68 45.75 -9.45 -5.30
C THR A 68 46.60 -8.48 -4.51
N GLU A 69 46.95 -8.85 -3.28
CA GLU A 69 47.88 -8.09 -2.43
C GLU A 69 49.32 -8.49 -2.79
N LEU A 70 50.14 -7.48 -3.05
CA LEU A 70 51.59 -7.56 -3.23
C LEU A 70 52.25 -6.78 -2.09
N ASN A 71 53.56 -6.95 -1.90
CA ASN A 71 54.29 -6.42 -0.73
C ASN A 71 54.12 -4.91 -0.49
N ASP A 72 53.84 -4.13 -1.54
CA ASP A 72 53.77 -2.66 -1.50
C ASP A 72 52.56 -2.08 -2.25
N ARG A 73 51.69 -2.93 -2.80
CA ARG A 73 50.57 -2.50 -3.63
C ARG A 73 49.45 -3.54 -3.70
N MET A 74 48.27 -3.07 -4.06
CA MET A 74 47.11 -3.90 -4.35
C MET A 74 46.77 -3.82 -5.84
N GLU A 75 46.64 -4.96 -6.50
CA GLU A 75 46.15 -5.06 -7.88
C GLU A 75 44.65 -5.42 -7.88
N PHE A 76 43.84 -4.61 -8.55
CA PHE A 76 42.42 -4.80 -8.77
C PHE A 76 42.19 -5.20 -10.22
N ARG A 77 42.03 -6.50 -10.46
CA ARG A 77 41.82 -7.07 -11.80
C ARG A 77 40.40 -7.57 -11.95
N GLY A 78 39.66 -7.07 -12.92
CA GLY A 78 38.27 -7.48 -13.08
C GLY A 78 37.61 -7.02 -14.36
N LYS A 79 36.28 -7.18 -14.38
CA LYS A 79 35.44 -6.83 -15.53
C LYS A 79 34.35 -5.88 -15.08
N ILE A 80 33.95 -5.03 -16.00
CA ILE A 80 32.77 -4.19 -15.84
C ILE A 80 31.54 -5.05 -16.16
N LYS A 81 30.67 -5.24 -15.16
CA LYS A 81 29.39 -5.93 -15.32
C LYS A 81 28.27 -4.91 -15.35
N TYR A 82 27.41 -5.01 -16.35
CA TYR A 82 26.14 -4.30 -16.35
C TYR A 82 25.21 -4.95 -15.32
N ILE A 83 24.65 -4.15 -14.43
CA ILE A 83 23.57 -4.56 -13.54
C ILE A 83 22.33 -3.85 -14.04
N GLY A 84 21.35 -4.64 -14.47
CA GLY A 84 20.07 -4.12 -14.91
C GLY A 84 19.37 -3.32 -13.81
N PRO A 85 18.37 -2.50 -14.15
CA PRO A 85 17.56 -1.81 -13.16
C PRO A 85 17.05 -2.81 -12.13
N SER A 86 17.34 -2.53 -10.86
CA SER A 86 16.85 -3.36 -9.77
C SER A 86 15.33 -3.21 -9.72
N CYS A 87 14.64 -4.11 -10.40
CA CYS A 87 13.22 -4.29 -10.22
C CYS A 87 13.06 -4.94 -8.85
N ASN A 88 13.06 -4.16 -7.78
CA ASN A 88 12.89 -4.68 -6.42
C ASN A 88 11.62 -5.55 -6.42
N GLN A 89 11.75 -6.87 -6.30
CA GLN A 89 10.62 -7.81 -6.39
C GLN A 89 9.53 -7.45 -5.37
N TYR A 90 9.96 -6.97 -4.19
CA TYR A 90 9.10 -6.39 -3.16
C TYR A 90 8.23 -5.23 -3.64
N THR A 91 8.72 -4.38 -4.55
CA THR A 91 7.93 -3.28 -5.11
C THR A 91 6.89 -3.80 -6.10
N LYS A 92 7.20 -4.85 -6.87
CA LYS A 92 6.23 -5.47 -7.77
C LYS A 92 5.08 -6.11 -7.00
N GLU A 93 5.36 -6.90 -5.97
CA GLU A 93 4.31 -7.52 -5.14
C GLU A 93 3.45 -6.47 -4.44
N LYS A 94 4.05 -5.40 -3.91
CA LYS A 94 3.30 -4.32 -3.25
C LYS A 94 2.40 -3.55 -4.22
N VAL A 95 2.85 -3.35 -5.48
CA VAL A 95 2.04 -2.74 -6.54
C VAL A 95 0.91 -3.66 -6.97
N ILE A 96 1.20 -4.94 -7.20
CA ILE A 96 0.19 -5.96 -7.57
C ILE A 96 -0.87 -6.06 -6.48
N ASN A 97 -0.48 -6.14 -5.21
CA ASN A 97 -1.42 -6.25 -4.11
C ASN A 97 -2.31 -5.00 -3.98
N LYS A 98 -1.75 -3.80 -4.18
CA LYS A 98 -2.55 -2.57 -4.24
C LYS A 98 -3.57 -2.57 -5.38
N ILE A 99 -3.17 -3.04 -6.56
CA ILE A 99 -4.06 -3.15 -7.73
C ILE A 99 -5.20 -4.12 -7.42
N VAL A 100 -4.90 -5.30 -6.87
CA VAL A 100 -5.91 -6.31 -6.52
C VAL A 100 -6.90 -5.76 -5.49
N VAL A 101 -6.41 -5.14 -4.41
CA VAL A 101 -7.29 -4.52 -3.38
C VAL A 101 -8.18 -3.44 -3.99
N PHE A 102 -7.66 -2.63 -4.90
CA PHE A 102 -8.44 -1.59 -5.58
C PHE A 102 -9.56 -2.18 -6.45
N PHE A 103 -9.26 -3.20 -7.27
CA PHE A 103 -10.27 -3.89 -8.09
C PHE A 103 -11.34 -4.59 -7.24
N VAL A 104 -10.93 -5.28 -6.17
CA VAL A 104 -11.87 -5.92 -5.23
C VAL A 104 -12.77 -4.88 -4.57
N SER A 105 -12.23 -3.71 -4.20
CA SER A 105 -13.01 -2.61 -3.63
C SER A 105 -14.04 -2.05 -4.62
N ILE A 106 -13.66 -1.88 -5.89
CA ILE A 106 -14.57 -1.43 -6.96
C ILE A 106 -15.70 -2.42 -7.20
N LEU A 107 -15.44 -3.73 -7.09
CA LEU A 107 -16.46 -4.77 -7.24
C LEU A 107 -17.40 -4.87 -6.04
N LEU A 108 -16.88 -4.75 -4.81
CA LEU A 108 -17.66 -4.92 -3.59
C LEU A 108 -18.49 -3.67 -3.23
N LEU A 109 -17.99 -2.47 -3.50
CA LEU A 109 -18.69 -1.21 -3.19
C LEU A 109 -20.09 -1.11 -3.81
N PRO A 110 -20.32 -1.36 -5.13
CA PRO A 110 -21.65 -1.31 -5.72
C PRO A 110 -22.58 -2.39 -5.15
N PHE A 111 -22.05 -3.55 -4.75
CA PHE A 111 -22.84 -4.60 -4.13
C PHE A 111 -23.37 -4.19 -2.75
N VAL A 112 -22.54 -3.55 -1.93
CA VAL A 112 -22.94 -3.00 -0.63
C VAL A 112 -23.98 -1.89 -0.80
N LEU A 113 -23.77 -0.98 -1.77
CA LEU A 113 -24.74 0.06 -2.10
C LEU A 113 -26.09 -0.52 -2.55
N PHE A 114 -26.07 -1.60 -3.33
CA PHE A 114 -27.28 -2.30 -3.77
C PHE A 114 -28.06 -2.91 -2.60
N ILE A 115 -27.37 -3.56 -1.65
CA ILE A 115 -27.99 -4.11 -0.45
C ILE A 115 -28.63 -3.01 0.41
N MET A 116 -27.91 -1.89 0.62
CA MET A 116 -28.45 -0.76 1.37
C MET A 116 -29.70 -0.16 0.69
N LEU A 117 -29.67 0.00 -0.64
CA LEU A 117 -30.81 0.48 -1.40
C LEU A 117 -32.01 -0.48 -1.29
N PHE A 118 -31.77 -1.78 -1.42
CA PHE A 118 -32.82 -2.79 -1.33
C PHE A 118 -33.48 -2.83 0.05
N THR A 119 -32.69 -2.80 1.12
CA THR A 119 -33.21 -2.77 2.50
C THR A 119 -33.99 -1.49 2.79
N PHE A 120 -33.54 -0.35 2.27
CA PHE A 120 -34.26 0.92 2.36
C PHE A 120 -35.63 0.88 1.67
N ILE A 121 -35.68 0.39 0.43
CA ILE A 121 -36.94 0.24 -0.33
C ILE A 121 -37.91 -0.69 0.40
N LYS A 122 -37.41 -1.84 0.91
CA LYS A 122 -38.24 -2.78 1.68
C LYS A 122 -38.80 -2.13 2.95
N GLY A 123 -38.00 -1.34 3.66
CA GLY A 123 -38.45 -0.60 4.84
C GLY A 123 -39.54 0.42 4.55
N ILE A 124 -39.45 1.13 3.42
CA ILE A 124 -40.51 2.04 2.94
C ILE A 124 -41.78 1.26 2.60
N MET A 125 -41.67 0.15 1.86
CA MET A 125 -42.82 -0.68 1.50
C MET A 125 -43.55 -1.26 2.72
N GLU A 126 -42.82 -1.70 3.75
CA GLU A 126 -43.43 -2.19 4.99
C GLU A 126 -44.15 -1.08 5.77
N ARG A 127 -43.60 0.14 5.78
CA ARG A 127 -44.27 1.30 6.39
C ARG A 127 -45.53 1.70 5.64
N LEU A 128 -45.50 1.71 4.31
CA LEU A 128 -46.66 1.98 3.47
C LEU A 128 -47.76 0.92 3.65
N LYS A 129 -47.40 -0.38 3.75
CA LYS A 129 -48.36 -1.45 4.05
C LYS A 129 -49.02 -1.30 5.43
N LYS A 130 -48.31 -0.76 6.41
CA LYS A 130 -48.86 -0.52 7.77
C LYS A 130 -49.79 0.70 7.83
N GLN A 131 -49.69 1.64 6.90
CA GLN A 131 -50.44 2.91 6.96
C GLN A 131 -51.80 2.94 6.27
N HIS A 132 -52.28 1.83 5.68
CA HIS A 132 -53.65 1.81 5.13
C HIS A 132 -54.34 0.46 5.32
N LYS A 133 -54.94 0.29 6.49
CA LYS A 133 -56.22 -0.39 6.61
C LYS A 133 -57.17 0.58 7.33
N PRO A 134 -58.05 1.30 6.64
CA PRO A 134 -59.12 2.00 7.34
C PRO A 134 -59.89 0.94 8.12
N LYS A 135 -59.98 1.13 9.45
CA LYS A 135 -60.82 0.31 10.32
C LYS A 135 -62.22 0.38 9.73
N LEU A 136 -62.79 -0.75 9.31
CA LEU A 136 -64.16 -0.79 8.83
C LEU A 136 -65.04 -0.37 10.04
N LYS A 137 -65.53 0.88 10.07
CA LYS A 137 -66.44 1.34 11.13
C LYS A 137 -67.59 0.34 11.19
N THR A 138 -67.78 -0.30 12.35
CA THR A 138 -68.93 -1.17 12.58
C THR A 138 -70.21 -0.35 12.48
N THR A 139 -71.34 -1.00 12.25
CA THR A 139 -72.65 -0.31 12.17
C THR A 139 -72.92 0.51 13.44
N GLU A 140 -72.48 0.00 14.59
CA GLU A 140 -72.55 0.69 15.89
C GLU A 140 -71.74 1.99 15.89
N ASP A 141 -70.46 1.97 15.45
CA ASP A 141 -69.63 3.18 15.41
C ASP A 141 -70.24 4.28 14.53
N ARG A 142 -70.92 3.91 13.43
CA ARG A 142 -71.63 4.87 12.57
C ARG A 142 -72.90 5.41 13.21
N LEU A 143 -73.59 4.57 13.98
CA LEU A 143 -74.79 4.97 14.71
C LEU A 143 -74.43 5.95 15.83
N PHE A 144 -73.35 5.69 16.57
CA PHE A 144 -72.85 6.61 17.60
C PHE A 144 -72.43 7.97 17.01
N ASP A 145 -71.71 7.95 15.88
CA ASP A 145 -71.29 9.17 15.17
C ASP A 145 -72.51 9.99 14.69
N LEU A 146 -73.56 9.32 14.20
CA LEU A 146 -74.82 9.97 13.83
C LEU A 146 -75.53 10.58 15.05
N MET A 147 -75.65 9.82 16.14
CA MET A 147 -76.37 10.27 17.34
C MET A 147 -75.66 11.43 18.02
N GLU A 148 -74.34 11.37 18.16
CA GLU A 148 -73.57 12.37 18.89
C GLU A 148 -73.29 13.62 18.05
N ASN A 149 -72.78 13.44 16.82
CA ASN A 149 -72.28 14.56 16.03
C ASN A 149 -73.34 15.20 15.12
N TYR A 150 -74.33 14.43 14.67
CA TYR A 150 -75.37 14.95 13.77
C TYR A 150 -76.70 15.24 14.46
N MET A 151 -77.06 14.46 15.48
CA MET A 151 -78.30 14.67 16.24
C MET A 151 -78.09 15.42 17.55
N GLY A 152 -76.84 15.69 17.94
CA GLY A 152 -76.50 16.43 19.16
C GLY A 152 -76.90 15.72 20.45
N MET A 153 -77.07 14.40 20.41
CA MET A 153 -77.45 13.61 21.57
C MET A 153 -76.23 13.35 22.44
N ARG A 154 -76.33 13.66 23.73
CA ARG A 154 -75.26 13.41 24.70
C ARG A 154 -75.51 12.07 25.39
N GLN A 155 -74.51 11.18 25.38
CA GLN A 155 -74.62 9.89 26.04
C GLN A 155 -74.72 10.09 27.57
N VAL A 156 -75.83 9.68 28.18
CA VAL A 156 -75.98 9.61 29.64
C VAL A 156 -75.79 8.16 30.03
N LEU A 157 -74.62 7.83 30.58
CA LEU A 157 -74.33 6.51 31.14
C LEU A 157 -75.21 6.29 32.38
N SER A 158 -76.32 5.58 32.21
CA SER A 158 -77.05 4.97 33.31
C SER A 158 -76.22 3.80 33.85
N LYS A 159 -75.55 4.00 34.99
CA LYS A 159 -75.11 2.87 35.81
C LYS A 159 -76.36 2.23 36.39
N THR A 160 -76.76 1.09 35.83
CA THR A 160 -77.68 0.18 36.50
C THR A 160 -76.88 -0.57 37.56
N ASP A 161 -77.23 -0.37 38.82
CA ASP A 161 -76.88 -1.30 39.91
C ASP A 161 -77.61 -2.64 39.71
#